data_AF-A0A8T4UFX0-F1
#
_entry.id   AF-A0A8T4UFX0-F1
#
_cell.length_a   1.000
_cell.length_b   1.000
_cell.length_c   1.000
_cell.angle_alpha   90.00
_cell.angle_beta   90.00
_cell.angle_gamma   90.00
#
_symmetry.space_group_name_H-M   'P 1'
#
loop_
_entity.id
_entity.type
_entity.pdbx_description
1 polymer ?
#
loop_
_entity_poly.entity_id
_entity_poly.type
_entity_poly.pdbx_seq_one_letter_code
_entity_poly.pdbx_strand_id
1 'polypeptide(L)' 'MGLEHKIFASEGGDWYVLARKGTPPIVLYEGHHRELAYEALFRDLGISVSIEERDMDDIGTYIPTEDDFASP' A
#
# COMPACT_ATOMS: atom_id res chain seq x y z
N MET A 1 -8.75 -9.72 -20.47
CA MET A 1 -8.17 -10.53 -19.38
C MET A 1 -7.94 -9.59 -18.21
N GLY A 2 -8.45 -9.91 -17.02
CA GLY A 2 -8.25 -9.06 -15.84
C GLY A 2 -6.78 -9.07 -15.39
N LEU A 3 -6.33 -7.95 -14.83
CA LEU A 3 -5.03 -7.90 -14.14
C LEU A 3 -5.14 -8.76 -12.88
N GLU A 4 -4.27 -9.76 -12.74
CA GLU A 4 -4.20 -10.63 -11.55
C GLU A 4 -2.94 -10.27 -10.76
N HIS A 5 -3.12 -9.72 -9.56
CA HIS A 5 -2.05 -9.36 -8.64
C HIS A 5 -2.06 -10.24 -7.39
N LYS A 6 -0.89 -10.50 -6.81
CA LYS A 6 -0.71 -11.17 -5.52
C LYS A 6 0.36 -10.47 -4.72
N ILE A 7 0.10 -10.27 -3.42
CA ILE A 7 1.10 -9.82 -2.45
C ILE A 7 1.54 -11.06 -1.67
N PHE A 8 2.84 -11.28 -1.63
CA PHE A 8 3.48 -12.29 -0.79
C PHE A 8 4.13 -11.59 0.39
N ALA A 9 3.92 -12.10 1.59
CA ALA A 9 4.57 -11.61 2.80
C ALA A 9 5.36 -12.75 3.43
N SER A 10 6.48 -12.42 4.07
CA SER A 10 7.18 -13.38 4.92
C SER A 10 6.34 -13.69 6.16
N GLU A 11 6.48 -14.91 6.72
CA GLU A 11 5.77 -15.28 7.96
C GLU A 11 6.12 -14.36 9.15
N GLY A 12 7.29 -13.71 9.11
CA GLY A 12 7.73 -12.73 10.13
C GLY A 12 7.35 -11.28 9.84
N GLY A 13 6.78 -10.98 8.67
CA GLY A 13 6.40 -9.61 8.26
C GLY A 13 7.57 -8.72 7.80
N ASP A 14 8.76 -9.29 7.64
CA ASP A 14 10.00 -8.55 7.33
C ASP A 14 10.13 -8.13 5.85
N TRP A 15 9.38 -8.77 4.95
CA TRP A 15 9.41 -8.41 3.52
C TRP A 15 8.08 -8.69 2.83
N TYR A 16 7.81 -7.89 1.80
CA TYR A 16 6.61 -7.96 0.97
C TYR A 16 6.99 -7.95 -0.52
N VAL A 17 6.40 -8.82 -1.33
CA VAL A 17 6.60 -8.85 -2.79
C VAL A 17 5.26 -8.71 -3.50
N LEU A 18 5.20 -7.77 -4.46
CA LEU A 18 4.06 -7.64 -5.36
C LEU A 18 4.35 -8.36 -6.68
N ALA A 19 3.52 -9.33 -7.02
CA ALA A 19 3.58 -10.00 -8.32
C ALA A 19 2.33 -9.69 -9.13
N ARG A 20 2.52 -9.37 -10.42
CA ARG A 20 1.46 -9.35 -11.42
C ARG A 20 1.68 -10.49 -12.40
N LYS A 21 0.61 -11.25 -12.66
CA LYS A 21 0.66 -12.40 -13.57
C LYS A 21 1.11 -12.00 -14.98
N GLY A 22 2.04 -12.76 -15.54
CA GLY A 22 2.56 -12.51 -16.88
C GLY A 22 3.59 -11.38 -16.97
N THR A 23 4.02 -10.82 -15.84
CA THR A 23 5.11 -9.84 -15.77
C THR A 23 6.14 -10.23 -14.70
N PRO A 24 7.42 -9.83 -14.85
CA PRO A 24 8.40 -10.00 -13.79
C PRO A 24 7.87 -9.40 -12.47
N PRO A 25 8.12 -10.05 -11.32
CA PRO A 25 7.66 -9.55 -10.04
C PRO A 25 8.26 -8.17 -9.77
N ILE A 26 7.42 -7.25 -9.28
CA ILE A 26 7.89 -5.99 -8.74
C ILE A 26 8.35 -6.34 -7.33
N VAL A 27 9.65 -6.63 -7.19
CA VAL A 27 10.25 -6.83 -5.88
C VAL A 27 10.09 -5.52 -5.14
N LEU A 28 9.25 -5.54 -4.11
CA LEU A 28 9.15 -4.41 -3.21
C LEU A 28 10.14 -4.67 -2.09
N TYR A 29 10.98 -3.65 -1.98
CA TYR A 29 12.04 -3.41 -1.03
C TYR A 29 12.02 -4.28 0.23
N GLU A 30 13.19 -4.77 0.61
CA GLU A 30 13.47 -5.18 1.99
C GLU A 30 12.98 -4.06 2.92
N GLY A 31 11.91 -4.33 3.67
CA GLY A 31 11.22 -3.29 4.40
C GLY A 31 10.02 -3.85 5.13
N HIS A 32 9.96 -3.60 6.43
CA HIS A 32 8.93 -4.07 7.35
C HIS A 32 7.55 -3.40 7.13
N HIS A 33 7.36 -2.73 6.00
CA HIS A 33 6.32 -1.73 5.77
C HIS A 33 5.35 -2.18 4.67
N ARG A 34 4.22 -2.75 5.08
CA ARG A 34 3.16 -3.28 4.20
C ARG A 34 2.57 -2.20 3.28
N GLU A 35 2.59 -0.96 3.72
CA GLU A 35 2.09 0.23 3.03
C GLU A 35 2.80 0.49 1.69
N LEU A 36 4.10 0.23 1.60
CA LEU A 36 4.86 0.33 0.35
C LEU A 36 4.40 -0.71 -0.68
N ALA A 37 3.97 -1.89 -0.21
CA ALA A 37 3.40 -2.93 -1.05
C ALA A 37 2.10 -2.47 -1.73
N TYR A 38 1.25 -1.77 -0.95
CA TYR A 38 0.00 -1.21 -1.45
C TYR A 38 0.23 -0.01 -2.37
N GLU A 39 1.14 0.90 -2.04
CA GLU A 39 1.45 2.06 -2.90
C GLU A 39 1.87 1.61 -4.31
N ALA A 40 2.75 0.61 -4.40
CA ALA A 40 3.17 0.07 -5.68
C ALA A 40 2.05 -0.63 -6.46
N LEU A 41 1.15 -1.33 -5.76
CA LEU A 41 -0.04 -1.94 -6.38
C LEU A 41 -0.95 -0.86 -6.98
N PHE A 42 -1.26 0.18 -6.20
CA PHE A 42 -2.10 1.27 -6.69
C PHE A 42 -1.45 2.00 -7.86
N ARG A 43 -0.14 2.25 -7.81
CA ARG A 43 0.61 2.85 -8.91
C ARG A 43 0.56 2.00 -10.19
N ASP A 44 0.72 0.68 -10.09
CA ASP A 44 0.61 -0.23 -11.24
C ASP A 44 -0.82 -0.27 -11.83
N LEU A 45 -1.83 -0.06 -11.00
CA LEU A 45 -3.24 0.10 -11.42
C LEU A 45 -3.55 1.51 -11.97
N GLY A 46 -2.56 2.42 -11.99
CA GLY A 46 -2.74 3.80 -12.44
C GLY A 46 -3.50 4.68 -11.44
N ILE A 47 -3.56 4.27 -10.17
CA ILE A 47 -4.24 4.97 -9.08
C ILE A 47 -3.18 5.71 -8.26
N SER A 48 -3.35 7.01 -8.09
CA SER A 48 -2.54 7.80 -7.15
C SER A 48 -3.11 7.65 -5.75
N VAL A 49 -2.31 7.16 -4.81
CA VAL A 49 -2.67 7.03 -3.40
C VAL A 49 -1.59 7.70 -2.56
N SER A 50 -2.00 8.59 -1.66
CA SER A 50 -1.15 9.15 -0.60
C SER A 50 -1.40 8.37 0.69
N ILE A 51 -0.34 8.02 1.40
CA ILE A 51 -0.41 7.39 2.71
C ILE A 51 -0.09 8.47 3.75
N GLU A 52 -0.98 8.62 4.73
CA GLU A 52 -0.80 9.49 5.89
C GLU A 52 -0.87 8.65 7.16
N GLU A 53 0.13 8.79 8.02
CA GLU A 53 0.12 8.16 9.34
C GLU A 53 -0.50 9.11 10.35
N ARG A 54 -1.47 8.61 11.13
CA ARG A 54 -2.06 9.33 12.25
C ARG A 54 -1.99 8.49 13.51
N ASP A 55 -1.71 9.16 14.63
CA ASP A 55 -1.77 8.54 15.94
C ASP A 55 -3.24 8.36 16.35
N MET A 56 -3.68 7.11 16.34
CA MET A 56 -5.07 6.72 16.67
C MET A 56 -5.30 6.60 18.18
N ASP A 57 -4.24 6.58 18.99
CA ASP A 57 -4.37 6.58 20.45
C ASP A 57 -4.87 7.94 20.95
N ASP A 58 -4.49 9.02 20.25
CA ASP A 58 -4.90 10.39 20.57
C ASP A 58 -6.31 10.74 20.08
N ILE A 59 -6.71 10.26 18.90
CA ILE A 59 -7.96 10.66 18.22
C ILE A 59 -9.06 9.60 18.28
N GLY A 60 -8.75 8.38 18.74
CA GLY A 60 -9.68 7.26 18.76
C GLY A 60 -10.04 6.77 17.35
N THR A 61 -11.32 6.48 17.10
CA THR A 61 -11.78 6.07 15.77
C THR A 61 -11.81 7.28 14.83
N TYR A 62 -10.89 7.30 13.88
CA TYR A 62 -10.83 8.33 12.86
C TYR A 62 -11.66 7.98 11.61
N ILE A 63 -12.48 8.92 11.17
CA ILE A 63 -13.26 8.85 9.93
C ILE A 63 -12.79 10.01 9.05
N PRO A 64 -12.26 9.75 7.84
CA PRO A 64 -11.81 10.80 6.94
C PRO A 64 -12.94 11.77 6.58
N THR A 65 -12.59 13.04 6.45
CA THR A 65 -13.46 14.16 6.08
C THR A 65 -12.97 14.84 4.79
N GLU A 66 -13.78 15.70 4.19
CA GLU A 66 -13.37 16.48 3.00
C GLU A 66 -12.13 17.35 3.28
N ASP A 67 -11.97 17.83 4.52
CA ASP A 67 -10.83 18.66 4.92
C ASP A 67 -9.50 17.89 4.84
N ASP A 68 -9.52 16.56 4.96
CA ASP A 68 -8.32 15.73 4.84
C ASP A 68 -7.83 15.59 3.38
N PHE A 69 -8.67 15.96 2.41
CA PHE A 69 -8.31 16.04 0.99
C PHE A 69 -8.02 17.48 0.55
N ALA A 70 -8.38 18.46 1.38
CA ALA A 70 -8.04 19.85 1.19
C ALA A 70 -6.60 20.07 1.68
N SER A 71 -5.61 19.79 0.82
CA SER A 71 -4.23 20.21 1.07
C SER A 71 -4.15 21.71 1.43
N PRO A 72 -3.17 22.15 2.22
CA PRO A 72 -2.70 23.54 2.13
C PRO A 72 -2.18 23.89 0.71
#